data_AF-A0A7S3U9R1-F1
#
_entry.id   AF-A0A7S3U9R1-F1
#
_cell.length_a   1.000
_cell.length_b   1.000
_cell.length_c   1.000
_cell.angle_alpha   90.00
_cell.angle_beta   90.00
_cell.angle_gamma   90.00
#
_symmetry.space_group_name_H-M   'P 1'
#
loop_
_entity.id
_entity.type
_entity.pdbx_description
1 polymer ?
#
loop_
_entity_poly.entity_id
_entity_poly.type
_entity_poly.pdbx_seq_one_letter_code
_entity_poly.pdbx_strand_id
1 'polypeptide(L)'
;MEQPKEMDDDLVSMNSDEIAETRVLARKMLRKKARQELIDGSYNRLAFHEDEGTLPSWFVEDEAKHSRPNINISKEEVAYEKELIKEYNARPSKKVAEAKARKKKRLAKAMTKVKNKAKVIADSDINEASKMRQIQKLYKKEQKKNTEEKKYVVNRSFNSIQGKKTGRGTKVVDSRMKKDNRNLKARARKGDRKAKQ
;
A
#
# COMPACT_ATOMS: atom_id res chain seq x y z
N MET A 1 -27.20 -11.24 -6.39
CA MET A 1 -25.94 -11.33 -5.61
C MET A 1 -24.95 -10.44 -6.29
N GLU A 2 -24.87 -9.20 -5.84
CA GLU A 2 -24.03 -8.16 -6.44
C GLU A 2 -22.58 -8.46 -6.06
N GLN A 3 -21.73 -8.67 -7.07
CA GLN A 3 -20.32 -8.89 -6.83
C GLN A 3 -19.73 -7.63 -6.17
N PRO A 4 -18.86 -7.75 -5.15
CA PRO A 4 -18.14 -6.59 -4.67
C PRO A 4 -17.25 -6.12 -5.80
N LYS A 5 -17.62 -5.01 -6.45
CA LYS A 5 -16.74 -4.27 -7.34
C LYS A 5 -15.43 -4.07 -6.56
N GLU A 6 -14.36 -4.70 -7.04
CA GLU A 6 -13.02 -4.31 -6.65
C GLU A 6 -12.94 -2.82 -6.95
N MET A 7 -12.78 -2.01 -5.91
CA MET A 7 -12.59 -0.58 -6.05
C MET A 7 -11.32 -0.41 -6.88
N ASP A 8 -11.45 0.20 -8.05
CA ASP A 8 -10.38 0.38 -9.01
C ASP A 8 -9.13 0.94 -8.32
N ASP A 9 -8.02 0.18 -8.36
CA ASP A 9 -6.69 0.62 -7.89
C ASP A 9 -6.19 1.85 -8.68
N ASP A 10 -6.85 2.21 -9.79
CA ASP A 10 -6.58 3.38 -10.61
C ASP A 10 -6.87 4.72 -9.88
N LEU A 11 -7.72 4.71 -8.86
CA LEU A 11 -7.99 5.89 -8.01
C LEU A 11 -6.87 6.17 -6.98
N VAL A 12 -5.98 5.21 -6.74
CA VAL A 12 -4.89 5.35 -5.74
C VAL A 12 -3.60 5.87 -6.40
N SER A 13 -3.53 5.88 -7.74
CA SER A 13 -2.37 6.34 -8.53
C SER A 13 -2.64 7.62 -9.36
N MET A 14 -3.78 8.29 -9.17
CA MET A 14 -3.93 9.69 -9.61
C MET A 14 -3.05 10.56 -8.72
N ASN A 15 -1.95 11.04 -9.30
CA ASN A 15 -0.89 11.77 -8.62
C ASN A 15 -1.47 12.88 -7.73
N SER A 16 -0.89 13.13 -6.55
CA SER A 16 -1.34 14.21 -5.63
C SER A 16 -1.55 15.56 -6.32
N ASP A 17 -0.90 15.79 -7.46
CA ASP A 17 -1.00 17.00 -8.27
C ASP A 17 -2.28 17.02 -9.12
N GLU A 18 -2.69 15.89 -9.71
CA GLU A 18 -3.95 15.76 -10.47
C GLU A 18 -5.18 15.91 -9.55
N ILE A 19 -5.10 15.37 -8.33
CA ILE A 19 -6.14 15.56 -7.30
C ILE A 19 -6.21 17.04 -6.87
N ALA A 20 -5.07 17.74 -6.82
CA ALA A 20 -5.06 19.17 -6.52
C ALA A 20 -5.62 20.00 -7.69
N GLU A 21 -5.25 19.70 -8.93
CA GLU A 21 -5.76 20.36 -10.14
C GLU A 21 -7.26 20.21 -10.29
N THR A 22 -7.79 18.99 -10.15
CA THR A 22 -9.23 18.70 -10.19
C THR A 22 -9.99 19.46 -9.10
N ARG A 23 -9.41 19.56 -7.89
CA ARG A 23 -9.98 20.33 -6.78
C ARG A 23 -9.98 21.83 -7.03
N VAL A 24 -8.91 22.38 -7.60
CA VAL A 24 -8.86 23.79 -8.01
C VAL A 24 -9.93 24.06 -9.07
N LEU A 25 -10.07 23.19 -10.06
CA LEU A 25 -11.08 23.29 -11.11
C LEU A 25 -12.50 23.28 -10.54
N ALA A 26 -12.79 22.33 -9.64
CA ALA A 26 -14.06 22.24 -8.94
C ALA A 26 -14.36 23.52 -8.13
N ARG A 27 -13.35 24.08 -7.46
CA ARG A 27 -13.48 25.35 -6.72
C ARG A 27 -13.80 26.53 -7.65
N LYS A 28 -13.21 26.59 -8.85
CA LYS A 28 -13.54 27.61 -9.86
C LYS A 28 -14.96 27.44 -10.40
N MET A 29 -15.42 26.21 -10.59
CA MET A 29 -16.78 25.91 -11.06
C MET A 29 -17.88 26.39 -10.09
N LEU A 30 -17.58 26.64 -8.81
CA LEU A 30 -18.55 27.21 -7.87
C LEU A 30 -18.99 28.62 -8.28
N ARG A 31 -18.11 29.41 -8.90
CA ARG A 31 -18.42 30.78 -9.35
C ARG A 31 -19.02 30.75 -10.76
N LYS A 32 -20.15 31.45 -10.96
CA LYS A 32 -20.89 31.47 -12.23
C LYS A 32 -20.02 31.90 -13.43
N LYS A 33 -19.30 33.02 -13.30
CA LYS A 33 -18.45 33.57 -14.38
C LYS A 33 -17.31 32.61 -14.76
N ALA A 34 -16.54 32.16 -13.77
CA ALA A 34 -15.44 31.22 -14.01
C ALA A 34 -15.92 29.88 -14.58
N ARG A 35 -17.12 29.41 -14.19
CA ARG A 35 -17.73 28.22 -14.79
C ARG A 35 -18.08 28.43 -16.26
N GLN A 36 -18.65 29.58 -16.64
CA GLN A 36 -18.95 29.89 -18.04
C GLN A 36 -17.68 29.95 -18.87
N GLU A 37 -16.65 30.67 -18.40
CA GLU A 37 -15.35 30.75 -19.08
C GLU A 37 -14.70 29.36 -19.29
N LEU A 38 -14.85 28.46 -18.32
CA LEU A 38 -14.36 27.09 -18.41
C LEU A 38 -15.15 26.27 -19.44
N ILE A 39 -16.48 26.39 -19.44
CA ILE A 39 -17.35 25.74 -20.44
C ILE A 39 -17.00 26.24 -21.84
N ASP A 40 -16.87 27.56 -22.01
CA ASP A 40 -16.49 28.17 -23.28
C ASP A 40 -15.10 27.68 -23.73
N GLY A 41 -14.14 27.56 -22.81
CA GLY A 41 -12.82 27.00 -23.07
C GLY A 41 -12.78 25.49 -23.35
N SER A 42 -13.82 24.74 -22.97
CA SER A 42 -13.93 23.32 -23.29
C SER A 42 -14.22 23.09 -24.77
N TYR A 43 -14.80 24.07 -25.46
CA TYR A 43 -14.95 24.05 -26.92
C TYR A 43 -13.63 24.48 -27.57
N ASN A 44 -12.73 23.51 -27.74
CA ASN A 44 -11.43 23.73 -28.37
C ASN A 44 -11.17 22.69 -29.48
N ARG A 45 -10.02 22.81 -30.15
CA ARG A 45 -9.60 21.89 -31.23
C ARG A 45 -9.60 20.41 -30.80
N LEU A 46 -9.48 20.14 -29.49
CA LEU A 46 -9.38 18.81 -28.91
C LEU A 46 -10.74 18.30 -28.36
N ALA A 47 -11.85 19.00 -28.64
CA ALA A 47 -13.16 18.69 -28.05
C ALA A 47 -13.94 17.61 -28.81
N PHE A 48 -13.65 17.39 -30.10
CA PHE A 48 -14.40 16.50 -30.98
C PHE A 48 -13.45 15.45 -31.58
N HIS A 49 -13.31 14.31 -30.90
CA HIS A 49 -12.55 13.15 -31.35
C HIS A 49 -13.46 11.92 -31.47
N GLU A 50 -13.04 10.94 -32.27
CA GLU A 50 -13.73 9.65 -32.44
C GLU A 50 -13.72 8.84 -31.13
N ASP A 51 -14.67 7.93 -30.96
CA ASP A 51 -14.81 7.12 -29.75
C ASP A 51 -13.55 6.26 -29.50
N GLU A 52 -12.95 6.41 -28.31
CA GLU A 52 -11.70 5.77 -27.85
C GLU A 52 -11.68 4.23 -28.04
N GLY A 53 -12.85 3.59 -28.05
CA GLY A 53 -13.01 2.14 -28.27
C GLY A 53 -12.85 1.68 -29.72
N THR A 54 -12.83 2.59 -30.69
CA THR A 54 -12.64 2.28 -32.12
C THR A 54 -11.18 2.39 -32.57
N LEU A 55 -10.36 3.10 -31.79
CA LEU A 55 -8.96 3.36 -32.11
C LEU A 55 -8.03 2.32 -31.47
N PRO A 56 -6.89 2.01 -32.10
CA PRO A 56 -5.87 1.18 -31.50
C PRO A 56 -5.33 1.77 -30.18
N SER A 57 -5.06 0.93 -29.18
CA SER A 57 -4.56 1.38 -27.87
C SER A 57 -3.26 2.18 -27.96
N TRP A 58 -2.36 1.84 -28.90
CA TRP A 58 -1.11 2.57 -29.10
C TRP A 58 -1.33 4.01 -29.58
N PHE A 59 -2.41 4.28 -30.31
CA PHE A 59 -2.76 5.61 -30.78
C PHE A 59 -3.34 6.45 -29.64
N VAL A 60 -4.27 5.86 -28.86
CA VAL A 60 -4.88 6.49 -27.69
C VAL A 60 -3.82 6.89 -26.64
N GLU A 61 -2.89 5.99 -26.34
CA GLU A 61 -1.80 6.25 -25.38
C GLU A 61 -0.84 7.36 -25.87
N ASP A 62 -0.64 7.49 -27.18
CA ASP A 62 0.21 8.53 -27.76
C ASP A 62 -0.53 9.88 -27.82
N GLU A 63 -1.82 9.86 -28.19
CA GLU A 63 -2.68 11.04 -28.20
C GLU A 63 -2.83 11.64 -26.79
N ALA A 64 -3.05 10.82 -25.75
CA ALA A 64 -3.19 11.30 -24.36
C ALA A 64 -1.94 12.03 -23.83
N LYS A 65 -0.75 11.76 -24.38
CA LYS A 65 0.49 12.46 -24.02
C LYS A 65 0.56 13.86 -24.63
N HIS A 66 0.07 14.02 -25.84
CA HIS A 66 0.24 15.24 -26.65
C HIS A 66 -1.01 16.12 -26.71
N SER A 67 -2.19 15.55 -26.47
CA SER A 67 -3.50 16.20 -26.53
C SER A 67 -3.91 16.72 -25.15
N ARG A 68 -3.19 17.71 -24.64
CA ARG A 68 -3.48 18.33 -23.32
C ARG A 68 -3.95 19.77 -23.48
N PRO A 69 -5.22 20.09 -23.21
CA PRO A 69 -5.69 21.47 -23.24
C PRO A 69 -5.09 22.27 -22.09
N ASN A 70 -4.67 23.50 -22.36
CA ASN A 70 -4.20 24.43 -21.32
C ASN A 70 -5.40 24.95 -20.53
N ILE A 71 -5.62 24.39 -19.34
CA ILE A 71 -6.66 24.86 -18.44
C ILE A 71 -6.16 26.13 -17.73
N ASN A 72 -7.00 27.15 -17.61
CA ASN A 72 -6.69 28.41 -16.94
C ASN A 72 -6.58 28.24 -15.40
N ILE A 73 -5.53 27.55 -14.94
CA ILE A 73 -5.24 27.27 -13.53
C ILE A 73 -3.88 27.89 -13.18
N SER A 74 -3.80 28.61 -12.05
CA SER A 74 -2.52 29.13 -11.56
C SER A 74 -1.76 28.05 -10.79
N LYS A 75 -0.43 28.02 -10.95
CA LYS A 75 0.45 27.11 -10.19
C LYS A 75 0.36 27.35 -8.68
N GLU A 76 0.11 28.59 -8.27
CA GLU A 76 -0.06 28.97 -6.86
C GLU A 76 -1.32 28.35 -6.25
N GLU A 77 -2.42 28.31 -7.02
CA GLU A 77 -3.69 27.71 -6.58
C GLU A 77 -3.53 26.19 -6.37
N VAL A 78 -2.81 25.53 -7.28
CA VAL A 78 -2.51 24.08 -7.18
C VAL A 78 -1.62 23.80 -5.98
N ALA A 79 -0.58 24.62 -5.76
CA ALA A 79 0.31 24.48 -4.61
C ALA A 79 -0.47 24.63 -3.29
N TYR A 80 -1.36 25.61 -3.21
CA TYR A 80 -2.21 25.82 -2.04
C TYR A 80 -3.13 24.62 -1.75
N GLU A 81 -3.83 24.09 -2.75
CA GLU A 81 -4.69 22.92 -2.55
C GLU A 81 -3.87 21.65 -2.24
N LYS A 82 -2.65 21.52 -2.78
CA LYS A 82 -1.73 20.43 -2.45
C LYS A 82 -1.32 20.47 -0.97
N GLU A 83 -1.04 21.66 -0.43
CA GLU A 83 -0.76 21.84 1.00
C GLU A 83 -1.95 21.44 1.87
N LEU A 84 -3.17 21.82 1.48
CA LEU A 84 -4.40 21.43 2.18
C LEU A 84 -4.62 19.91 2.17
N ILE A 85 -4.43 19.26 1.02
CA ILE A 85 -4.53 17.80 0.91
C ILE A 85 -3.47 17.12 1.78
N LYS A 86 -2.24 17.65 1.79
CA LYS A 86 -1.15 17.15 2.64
C LYS A 86 -1.50 17.29 4.12
N GLU A 87 -2.06 18.42 4.53
CA GLU A 87 -2.51 18.63 5.91
C GLU A 87 -3.63 17.66 6.30
N TYR A 88 -4.60 17.46 5.41
CA TYR A 88 -5.68 16.50 5.62
C TYR A 88 -5.15 15.06 5.75
N ASN A 89 -4.28 14.63 4.84
CA ASN A 89 -3.69 13.29 4.84
C ASN A 89 -2.74 13.06 6.03
N ALA A 90 -2.08 14.12 6.50
CA ALA A 90 -1.25 14.07 7.70
C ALA A 90 -2.09 13.80 8.97
N ARG A 91 -3.39 14.12 8.96
CA ARG A 91 -4.32 13.80 10.05
C ARG A 91 -4.83 12.36 9.87
N PRO A 92 -4.32 11.38 10.65
CA PRO A 92 -4.87 10.02 10.56
C PRO A 92 -6.33 10.03 11.01
N SER A 93 -7.20 9.32 10.29
CA SER A 93 -8.60 9.20 10.67
C SER A 93 -8.73 8.68 12.12
N LYS A 94 -9.72 9.17 12.86
CA LYS A 94 -9.90 8.85 14.30
C LYS A 94 -9.79 7.36 14.57
N LYS A 95 -10.42 6.52 13.73
CA LYS A 95 -10.43 5.06 13.86
C LYS A 95 -9.06 4.43 13.58
N VAL A 96 -8.31 4.92 12.58
CA VAL A 96 -6.95 4.43 12.29
C VAL A 96 -5.99 4.82 13.41
N ALA A 97 -6.06 6.06 13.89
CA ALA A 97 -5.27 6.53 15.01
C ALA A 97 -5.55 5.70 16.28
N GLU A 98 -6.82 5.47 16.59
CA GLU A 98 -7.25 4.66 17.73
C GLU A 98 -6.81 3.19 17.61
N ALA A 99 -6.90 2.60 16.41
CA ALA A 99 -6.42 1.24 16.15
C ALA A 99 -4.89 1.13 16.35
N LYS A 100 -4.12 2.09 15.83
CA LYS A 100 -2.67 2.18 16.05
C LYS A 100 -2.35 2.36 17.55
N ALA A 101 -3.07 3.21 18.26
CA ALA A 101 -2.92 3.41 19.71
C ALA A 101 -3.24 2.13 20.50
N ARG A 102 -4.32 1.42 20.16
CA ARG A 102 -4.66 0.12 20.77
C ARG A 102 -3.56 -0.90 20.54
N LYS A 103 -3.02 -1.00 19.32
CA LYS A 103 -1.90 -1.90 19.01
C LYS A 103 -0.65 -1.54 19.82
N LYS A 104 -0.29 -0.25 19.89
CA LYS A 104 0.82 0.26 20.71
C LYS A 104 0.62 -0.05 22.21
N LYS A 105 -0.59 0.17 22.74
CA LYS A 105 -0.95 -0.13 24.14
C LYS A 105 -0.85 -1.61 24.46
N ARG A 106 -1.32 -2.49 23.56
CA ARG A 106 -1.19 -3.96 23.71
C ARG A 106 0.28 -4.38 23.75
N LEU A 107 1.10 -3.86 22.84
CA LEU A 107 2.54 -4.12 22.81
C LEU A 107 3.23 -3.62 24.09
N ALA A 108 2.94 -2.40 24.53
CA ALA A 108 3.51 -1.85 25.75
C ALA A 108 3.17 -2.71 26.98
N LYS A 109 1.91 -3.13 27.13
CA LYS A 109 1.47 -4.05 28.20
C LYS A 109 2.15 -5.42 28.13
N ALA A 110 2.40 -5.94 26.93
CA ALA A 110 3.13 -7.19 26.78
C ALA A 110 4.60 -7.04 27.19
N MET A 111 5.24 -5.94 26.79
CA MET A 111 6.63 -5.65 27.15
C MET A 111 6.80 -5.40 28.65
N THR A 112 5.86 -4.76 29.34
CA THR A 112 5.92 -4.63 30.81
C THR A 112 5.84 -5.99 31.51
N LYS A 113 4.98 -6.90 31.02
CA LYS A 113 4.92 -8.28 31.54
C LYS A 113 6.24 -9.03 31.32
N VAL A 114 6.85 -8.89 30.14
CA VAL A 114 8.16 -9.49 29.84
C VAL A 114 9.25 -8.91 30.74
N LYS A 115 9.27 -7.59 30.95
CA LYS A 115 10.20 -6.92 31.87
C LYS A 115 10.06 -7.46 33.30
N ASN A 116 8.83 -7.59 33.81
CA ASN A 116 8.60 -8.13 35.15
C ASN A 116 9.09 -9.57 35.28
N LYS A 117 8.83 -10.42 34.28
CA LYS A 117 9.37 -11.80 34.25
C LYS A 117 10.89 -11.84 34.13
N ALA A 118 11.47 -10.92 33.37
CA ALA A 118 12.92 -10.82 33.22
C ALA A 118 13.59 -10.41 34.53
N LYS A 119 12.98 -9.51 35.31
CA LYS A 119 13.45 -9.15 36.67
C LYS A 119 13.49 -10.37 37.59
N VAL A 120 12.39 -11.14 37.66
CA VAL A 120 12.34 -12.36 38.47
C VAL A 120 13.41 -13.38 38.08
N ILE A 121 13.70 -13.54 36.78
CA ILE A 121 14.77 -14.44 36.31
C ILE A 121 16.16 -13.89 36.65
N ALA A 122 16.34 -12.57 36.60
CA ALA A 122 17.60 -11.94 36.99
C ALA A 122 17.94 -12.22 38.46
N ASP A 123 16.93 -12.19 39.33
CA ASP A 123 17.07 -12.40 40.78
C ASP A 123 17.14 -13.89 41.21
N SER A 124 16.97 -14.84 40.27
CA SER A 124 17.01 -16.29 40.59
C SER A 124 18.43 -16.84 40.80
N ASP A 125 18.62 -17.90 41.58
CA ASP A 125 19.94 -18.54 41.79
C ASP A 125 20.29 -19.55 40.67
N ILE A 126 20.49 -19.03 39.46
CA ILE A 126 20.92 -19.80 38.28
C ILE A 126 22.21 -19.18 37.71
N ASN A 127 23.04 -19.97 37.03
CA ASN A 127 24.15 -19.46 36.24
C ASN A 127 23.72 -18.29 35.32
N GLU A 128 24.48 -17.19 35.31
CA GLU A 128 24.23 -15.96 34.57
C GLU A 128 24.02 -16.19 33.06
N ALA A 129 24.81 -17.08 32.46
CA ALA A 129 24.67 -17.44 31.05
C ALA A 129 23.29 -18.03 30.74
N SER A 130 22.74 -18.83 31.66
CA SER A 130 21.41 -19.42 31.54
C SER A 130 20.31 -18.40 31.77
N LYS A 131 20.47 -17.46 32.72
CA LYS A 131 19.55 -16.32 32.93
C LYS A 131 19.40 -15.51 31.65
N MET A 132 20.52 -15.16 31.01
CA MET A 132 20.51 -14.35 29.80
C MET A 132 19.83 -15.07 28.62
N ARG A 133 20.09 -16.37 28.44
CA ARG A 133 19.39 -17.18 27.42
C ARG A 133 17.87 -17.24 27.66
N GLN A 134 17.44 -17.36 28.92
CA GLN A 134 16.02 -17.37 29.27
C GLN A 134 15.35 -16.01 29.01
N ILE A 135 16.00 -14.91 29.39
CA ILE A 135 15.53 -13.54 29.13
C ILE A 135 15.40 -13.30 27.62
N GLN A 136 16.41 -13.67 26.84
CA GLN A 136 16.37 -13.56 25.37
C GLN A 136 15.21 -14.37 24.77
N LYS A 137 14.96 -15.58 25.28
CA LYS A 137 13.85 -16.43 24.83
C LYS A 137 12.49 -15.75 25.10
N LEU A 138 12.31 -15.07 26.23
CA LEU A 138 11.09 -14.33 26.54
C LEU A 138 10.84 -13.18 25.55
N TYR A 139 11.86 -12.35 25.30
CA TYR A 139 11.75 -11.25 24.34
C TYR A 139 11.47 -11.76 22.91
N LYS A 140 12.17 -12.81 22.47
CA LYS A 140 11.96 -13.42 21.15
C LYS A 140 10.55 -13.99 20.99
N LYS A 141 9.97 -14.56 22.06
CA LYS A 141 8.60 -15.09 22.05
C LYS A 141 7.58 -13.97 21.85
N GLU A 142 7.77 -12.80 22.45
CA GLU A 142 6.83 -11.68 22.32
C GLU A 142 6.98 -10.97 20.96
N GLN A 143 8.19 -10.88 20.42
CA GLN A 143 8.42 -10.38 19.06
C GLN A 143 7.73 -11.24 18.00
N LYS A 144 7.81 -12.57 18.11
CA LYS A 144 7.16 -13.51 17.17
C LYS A 144 5.63 -13.37 17.11
N LYS A 145 4.96 -12.99 18.21
CA LYS A 145 3.50 -12.81 18.21
C LYS A 145 3.03 -11.61 17.38
N ASN A 146 3.90 -10.63 17.15
CA ASN A 146 3.58 -9.46 16.33
C ASN A 146 3.78 -9.71 14.83
N THR A 147 4.40 -10.83 14.44
CA THR A 147 4.55 -11.23 13.05
C THR A 147 3.40 -12.15 12.65
N GLU A 148 2.79 -11.89 11.50
CA GLU A 148 1.77 -12.79 10.94
C GLU A 148 2.41 -14.12 10.53
N GLU A 149 2.07 -15.19 11.23
CA GLU A 149 2.56 -16.53 10.90
C GLU A 149 1.80 -17.06 9.68
N LYS A 150 2.52 -17.21 8.56
CA LYS A 150 1.99 -17.87 7.36
C LYS A 150 2.08 -19.38 7.54
N LYS A 151 0.94 -20.08 7.49
CA LYS A 151 0.89 -21.55 7.50
C LYS A 151 1.14 -22.06 6.09
N TYR A 152 2.20 -22.84 5.89
CA TYR A 152 2.49 -23.42 4.58
C TYR A 152 1.85 -24.80 4.46
N VAL A 153 1.04 -25.02 3.42
CA VAL A 153 0.42 -26.32 3.12
C VAL A 153 0.96 -26.81 1.78
N VAL A 154 1.51 -28.02 1.75
CA VAL A 154 2.05 -28.59 0.51
C VAL A 154 0.90 -29.19 -0.29
N ASN A 155 0.70 -28.72 -1.52
CA ASN A 155 -0.21 -29.41 -2.42
C ASN A 155 0.48 -30.67 -3.00
N ARG A 156 -0.15 -31.83 -2.80
CA ARG A 156 0.33 -33.13 -3.33
C ARG A 156 -0.48 -33.63 -4.52
N SER A 157 -1.60 -33.00 -4.87
CA SER A 157 -2.48 -33.44 -5.96
C SER A 157 -2.68 -32.32 -6.98
N PHE A 158 -2.74 -32.70 -8.26
CA PHE A 158 -2.86 -31.78 -9.39
C PHE A 158 -4.20 -31.02 -9.39
N ASN A 159 -5.28 -31.60 -8.86
CA ASN A 159 -6.65 -31.07 -8.95
C ASN A 159 -7.23 -30.52 -7.63
N SER A 160 -6.48 -30.51 -6.52
CA SER A 160 -7.09 -30.30 -5.20
C SER A 160 -7.31 -28.84 -4.78
N ILE A 161 -6.77 -27.84 -5.49
CA ILE A 161 -6.70 -26.45 -4.97
C ILE A 161 -7.01 -25.34 -6.00
N GLN A 162 -7.21 -25.64 -7.29
CA GLN A 162 -7.79 -24.63 -8.20
C GLN A 162 -9.26 -24.37 -7.78
N GLY A 163 -9.48 -23.35 -6.94
CA GLY A 163 -10.81 -22.86 -6.56
C GLY A 163 -11.22 -22.99 -5.09
N LYS A 164 -10.52 -23.75 -4.24
CA LYS A 164 -10.84 -23.81 -2.80
C LYS A 164 -10.12 -22.69 -2.03
N LYS A 165 -10.90 -21.74 -1.48
CA LYS A 165 -10.39 -20.67 -0.59
C LYS A 165 -9.65 -21.30 0.59
N THR A 166 -8.32 -21.24 0.58
CA THR A 166 -7.50 -21.67 1.71
C THR A 166 -7.71 -20.72 2.88
N GLY A 167 -7.74 -21.23 4.12
CA GLY A 167 -7.97 -20.40 5.31
C GLY A 167 -7.01 -19.21 5.41
N ARG A 168 -7.46 -18.09 5.99
CA ARG A 168 -6.66 -16.85 6.15
C ARG A 168 -5.28 -17.17 6.74
N GLY A 169 -4.23 -16.64 6.10
CA GLY A 169 -2.83 -16.88 6.50
C GLY A 169 -2.23 -18.20 6.01
N THR A 170 -2.96 -19.01 5.23
CA THR A 170 -2.43 -20.25 4.65
C THR A 170 -1.89 -19.99 3.25
N LYS A 171 -0.60 -20.29 3.03
CA LYS A 171 0.03 -20.25 1.72
C LYS A 171 0.22 -21.68 1.23
N VAL A 172 -0.49 -22.03 0.16
CA VAL A 172 -0.29 -23.30 -0.52
C VAL A 172 1.01 -23.23 -1.31
N VAL A 173 1.83 -24.27 -1.20
CA VAL A 173 3.12 -24.39 -1.88
C VAL A 173 3.15 -25.71 -2.63
N ASP A 174 3.66 -25.70 -3.85
CA ASP A 174 3.92 -26.92 -4.63
C ASP A 174 5.42 -27.05 -4.97
N SER A 175 5.77 -28.13 -5.68
CA SER A 175 7.14 -28.41 -6.11
C SER A 175 7.67 -27.37 -7.11
N ARG A 176 6.80 -26.85 -8.00
CA ARG A 176 7.16 -25.87 -9.03
C ARG A 176 7.53 -24.53 -8.41
N MET A 177 6.67 -24.02 -7.53
CA MET A 177 6.85 -22.83 -6.72
C MET A 177 8.13 -22.89 -5.88
N LYS A 178 8.52 -24.07 -5.37
CA LYS A 178 9.81 -24.25 -4.67
C LYS A 178 10.99 -24.04 -5.62
N LYS A 179 10.95 -24.62 -6.83
CA LYS A 179 11.99 -24.46 -7.85
C LYS A 179 12.10 -23.00 -8.31
N ASP A 180 10.98 -22.34 -8.55
CA ASP A 180 10.94 -20.96 -9.04
C ASP A 180 11.48 -19.99 -7.98
N ASN A 181 11.04 -20.13 -6.72
CA ASN A 181 11.58 -19.33 -5.62
C ASN A 181 13.07 -19.59 -5.37
N ARG A 182 13.56 -20.82 -5.56
CA ARG A 182 14.99 -21.14 -5.46
C ARG A 182 15.77 -20.41 -6.55
N ASN A 183 15.29 -20.44 -7.79
CA ASN A 183 15.94 -19.76 -8.92
C ASN A 183 15.93 -18.23 -8.72
N LEU A 184 14.80 -17.65 -8.31
CA LEU A 184 14.69 -16.22 -7.97
C LEU A 184 15.72 -15.82 -6.91
N LYS A 185 15.85 -16.58 -5.81
CA LYS A 185 16.85 -16.33 -4.76
C LYS A 185 18.29 -16.46 -5.27
N ALA A 186 18.55 -17.43 -6.15
CA ALA A 186 19.88 -17.61 -6.75
C ALA A 186 20.24 -16.43 -7.67
N ARG A 187 19.28 -15.93 -8.45
CA ARG A 187 19.44 -14.74 -9.30
C ARG A 187 19.67 -13.47 -8.47
N ALA A 188 18.88 -13.26 -7.42
CA ALA A 188 19.05 -12.12 -6.51
C ALA A 188 20.46 -12.08 -5.89
N ARG A 189 20.94 -13.22 -5.36
CA ARG A 189 22.31 -13.34 -4.81
C ARG A 189 23.41 -13.07 -5.84
N LYS A 190 23.19 -13.38 -7.12
CA LYS A 190 24.13 -13.07 -8.20
C LYS A 190 24.12 -11.57 -8.55
N GLY A 191 22.94 -10.94 -8.53
CA GLY A 191 22.80 -9.48 -8.72
C GLY A 191 23.53 -8.69 -7.64
N ASP A 192 23.35 -9.05 -6.37
CA ASP A 192 24.01 -8.37 -5.23
C ASP A 192 25.54 -8.51 -5.25
N ARG A 193 26.06 -9.60 -5.83
CA ARG A 193 27.51 -9.81 -5.98
C ARG A 193 28.10 -8.97 -7.12
N LYS A 194 27.34 -8.72 -8.19
CA LYS A 194 27.74 -7.82 -9.27
C LYS A 194 27.70 -6.34 -8.86
N ALA A 195 26.82 -5.97 -7.95
CA ALA A 195 26.71 -4.59 -7.45
C ALA A 195 27.77 -4.20 -6.39
N LYS A 196 28.57 -5.16 -5.91
CA LYS A 196 29.65 -4.97 -4.93
C LYS A 196 31.05 -5.09 -5.52
N GLN A 197 31.16 -5.28 -6.84
CA GLN A 197 32.42 -5.26 -7.59
C GLN A 197 32.58 -3.93 -8.30
#